data_AF-A0A0G1R3M5-F1
#
_entry.id   AF-A0A0G1R3M5-F1
#
_cell.length_a   1.000
_cell.length_b   1.000
_cell.length_c   1.000
_cell.angle_alpha   90.00
_cell.angle_beta   90.00
_cell.angle_gamma   90.00
#
_symmetry.space_group_name_H-M   'P 1'
#
loop_
_entity.id
_entity.type
_entity.pdbx_description
1 polymer ?
#
loop_
_entity_poly.entity_id
_entity_poly.type
_entity_poly.pdbx_seq_one_letter_code
_entity_poly.pdbx_strand_id
1 'polypeptide(L)'
;MNRARYTSLANLLERVSVKDLNKKSIEALARSGAFDQLVERNEILENIEKILGYLREANSQSKDQHSLFGLIEDISSVPQLTLEKRPPASQDQKLTWEKELLGFYISGHPLDKFKKLAAETKPIKLLKERHSSSSVKVLCMLTAIRRILTRRGEPMVFLKLQDTTDEIEGVAFPSTLKMYGHMLEADKYYLVEGRVSDRNGVPSMVCNTFELLEYS
;
A
#
# COMPACT_ATOMS: atom_id res chain seq x y z
N MET A 1 12.91 -21.38 -21.55
CA MET A 1 12.74 -20.47 -20.40
C MET A 1 13.21 -21.21 -19.15
N ASN A 2 14.37 -20.85 -18.59
CA ASN A 2 14.89 -21.51 -17.39
C ASN A 2 13.97 -21.15 -16.21
N ARG A 3 13.33 -22.14 -15.56
CA ARG A 3 12.27 -21.93 -14.53
C ARG A 3 12.80 -21.85 -13.09
N ALA A 4 14.12 -21.86 -12.90
CA ALA A 4 14.73 -21.77 -11.59
C ALA A 4 14.43 -20.41 -10.90
N ARG A 5 14.38 -20.39 -9.57
CA ARG A 5 14.25 -19.15 -8.78
C ARG A 5 15.39 -18.19 -9.12
N TYR A 6 15.13 -16.89 -9.00
CA TYR A 6 16.17 -15.87 -9.07
C TYR A 6 16.92 -15.85 -7.74
N THR A 7 18.25 -15.92 -7.79
CA THR A 7 19.12 -16.00 -6.59
C THR A 7 19.71 -14.66 -6.20
N SER A 8 19.75 -13.70 -7.13
CA SER A 8 20.24 -12.34 -6.93
C SER A 8 19.58 -11.40 -7.94
N LEU A 9 19.69 -10.09 -7.71
CA LEU A 9 19.25 -9.09 -8.68
C LEU A 9 19.99 -9.26 -10.02
N ALA A 10 21.32 -9.46 -9.99
CA ALA A 10 22.11 -9.70 -11.20
C ALA A 10 21.58 -10.92 -11.98
N ASN A 11 21.31 -12.05 -11.31
CA ASN A 11 20.76 -13.24 -11.95
C ASN A 11 19.41 -12.98 -12.63
N LEU A 12 18.56 -12.14 -12.03
CA LEU A 12 17.29 -11.75 -12.63
C LEU A 12 17.50 -10.87 -13.87
N LEU A 13 18.36 -9.85 -13.74
CA LEU A 13 18.66 -8.89 -14.80
C LEU A 13 19.30 -9.54 -16.04
N GLU A 14 20.17 -10.53 -15.85
CA GLU A 14 20.79 -11.30 -16.94
C GLU A 14 19.80 -12.23 -17.67
N ARG A 15 18.79 -12.74 -16.95
CA ARG A 15 17.83 -13.72 -17.49
C ARG A 15 16.63 -13.08 -18.18
N VAL A 16 16.33 -11.82 -17.89
CA VAL A 16 15.21 -11.08 -18.46
C VAL A 16 15.71 -10.20 -19.59
N SER A 17 15.01 -10.22 -20.74
CA SER A 17 15.42 -9.40 -21.89
C SER A 17 15.34 -7.91 -21.55
N VAL A 18 16.36 -7.15 -21.94
CA VAL A 18 16.44 -5.71 -21.63
C VAL A 18 15.40 -4.87 -22.38
N LYS A 19 14.77 -5.43 -23.43
CA LYS A 19 13.57 -4.79 -24.04
C LYS A 19 12.41 -4.68 -23.05
N ASP A 20 12.35 -5.58 -22.07
CA ASP A 20 11.28 -5.65 -21.07
C ASP A 20 11.63 -4.85 -19.79
N LEU A 21 12.92 -4.57 -19.57
CA LEU A 21 13.44 -3.87 -18.38
C LEU A 21 14.01 -2.49 -18.73
N ASN A 22 13.14 -1.48 -18.68
CA ASN A 22 13.54 -0.08 -18.70
C ASN A 22 13.57 0.53 -17.29
N LYS A 23 14.08 1.76 -17.15
CA LYS A 23 14.16 2.50 -15.88
C LYS A 23 12.84 2.48 -15.11
N LYS A 24 11.74 2.83 -15.78
CA LYS A 24 10.40 2.88 -15.17
C LYS A 24 9.95 1.50 -14.70
N SER A 25 10.19 0.45 -15.48
CA SER A 25 9.85 -0.93 -15.10
C SER A 25 10.60 -1.37 -13.85
N ILE A 26 11.90 -1.11 -13.77
CA ILE A 26 12.73 -1.51 -12.61
C ILE A 26 12.31 -0.73 -11.36
N GLU A 27 12.11 0.58 -11.48
CA GLU A 27 11.63 1.42 -10.37
C GLU A 27 10.26 0.97 -9.87
N ALA A 28 9.33 0.65 -10.77
CA ALA A 28 8.00 0.16 -10.41
C ALA A 28 8.06 -1.20 -9.70
N LEU A 29 8.86 -2.16 -10.21
CA LEU A 29 9.05 -3.47 -9.60
C LEU A 29 9.70 -3.37 -8.21
N ALA A 30 10.67 -2.46 -8.04
CA ALA A 30 11.28 -2.20 -6.73
C ALA A 30 10.25 -1.64 -5.77
N ARG A 31 9.52 -0.59 -6.18
CA ARG A 31 8.51 0.08 -5.36
C ARG A 31 7.34 -0.82 -4.99
N SER A 32 6.95 -1.75 -5.87
CA SER A 32 5.91 -2.75 -5.61
C SER A 32 6.38 -3.93 -4.75
N GLY A 33 7.66 -4.01 -4.39
CA GLY A 33 8.22 -5.07 -3.57
C GLY A 33 8.57 -6.37 -4.30
N ALA A 34 8.60 -6.37 -5.64
CA ALA A 34 8.94 -7.57 -6.42
C ALA A 34 10.37 -8.07 -6.16
N PHE A 35 11.24 -7.20 -5.67
CA PHE A 35 12.65 -7.51 -5.37
C PHE A 35 12.95 -7.68 -3.88
N ASP A 36 11.97 -7.61 -2.97
CA ASP A 36 12.20 -7.56 -1.51
C ASP A 36 12.97 -8.80 -0.96
N GLN A 37 12.89 -9.94 -1.65
CA GLN A 37 13.65 -11.15 -1.30
C GLN A 37 15.10 -11.14 -1.81
N LEU A 38 15.44 -10.22 -2.72
CA LEU A 38 16.73 -10.15 -3.39
C LEU A 38 17.56 -8.95 -2.91
N VAL A 39 16.96 -7.76 -2.88
CA VAL A 39 17.63 -6.49 -2.61
C VAL A 39 16.62 -5.50 -2.02
N GLU A 40 17.09 -4.62 -1.12
CA GLU A 40 16.22 -3.61 -0.51
C GLU A 40 15.80 -2.52 -1.51
N ARG A 41 14.55 -2.06 -1.41
CA ARG A 41 13.94 -1.13 -2.39
C ARG A 41 14.76 0.12 -2.64
N ASN A 42 15.22 0.79 -1.58
CA ASN A 42 16.04 2.02 -1.70
C ASN A 42 17.41 1.75 -2.35
N GLU A 43 18.00 0.58 -2.13
CA GLU A 43 19.27 0.23 -2.79
C GLU A 43 19.08 0.14 -4.31
N ILE A 44 17.93 -0.34 -4.77
CA ILE A 44 17.61 -0.38 -6.20
C ILE A 44 17.36 1.02 -6.75
N LEU A 45 16.51 1.80 -6.07
CA LEU A 45 16.09 3.12 -6.54
C LEU A 45 17.26 4.13 -6.61
N GLU A 46 18.12 4.13 -5.60
CA GLU A 46 19.27 5.05 -5.53
C GLU A 46 20.45 4.59 -6.42
N ASN A 47 20.51 3.31 -6.79
CA ASN A 47 21.53 2.79 -7.71
C ASN A 47 20.97 2.53 -9.13
N ILE A 48 19.83 3.12 -9.50
CA ILE A 48 19.14 2.82 -10.76
C ILE A 48 20.03 3.06 -12.00
N GLU A 49 20.83 4.13 -11.99
CA GLU A 49 21.72 4.43 -13.13
C GLU A 49 22.85 3.39 -13.27
N LYS A 50 23.36 2.84 -12.16
CA LYS A 50 24.36 1.76 -12.18
C LYS A 50 23.75 0.47 -12.72
N ILE A 51 22.52 0.16 -12.30
CA ILE A 51 21.77 -1.00 -12.80
C ILE A 51 21.54 -0.89 -14.30
N LEU A 52 21.16 0.29 -14.79
CA LEU A 52 20.97 0.53 -16.23
C LEU A 52 22.30 0.46 -17.00
N GLY A 53 23.40 0.95 -16.43
CA GLY A 53 24.74 0.81 -17.00
C GLY A 53 25.12 -0.66 -17.18
N TYR A 54 24.99 -1.45 -16.12
CA TYR A 54 25.23 -2.89 -16.12
C TYR A 54 24.40 -3.63 -17.18
N LEU A 55 23.10 -3.32 -17.32
CA LEU A 55 22.25 -3.91 -18.34
C LEU A 55 22.71 -3.57 -19.77
N ARG A 56 23.23 -2.36 -20.01
CA ARG A 56 23.75 -1.97 -21.33
C ARG A 56 25.02 -2.76 -21.67
N GLU A 57 25.94 -2.88 -20.73
CA GLU A 57 27.19 -3.64 -20.90
C GLU A 57 26.94 -5.12 -21.18
N ALA A 58 26.05 -5.75 -20.40
CA ALA A 58 25.65 -7.15 -20.60
C ALA A 58 25.02 -7.41 -21.98
N ASN A 59 24.27 -6.44 -22.53
CA ASN A 59 23.74 -6.55 -23.89
C ASN A 59 24.79 -6.37 -24.98
N SER A 60 25.80 -5.52 -24.76
CA SER A 60 26.86 -5.31 -25.74
C SER A 60 27.72 -6.57 -25.87
N GLN A 61 28.11 -7.17 -24.74
CA GLN A 61 28.91 -8.40 -24.75
C GLN A 61 28.17 -9.59 -25.39
N SER A 62 26.86 -9.72 -25.19
CA SER A 62 26.07 -10.78 -25.84
C SER A 62 25.95 -10.62 -27.36
N LYS A 63 26.15 -9.40 -27.90
CA LYS A 63 26.22 -9.18 -29.35
C LYS A 63 27.60 -9.49 -29.92
N ASP A 64 28.67 -9.18 -29.17
CA ASP A 64 30.06 -9.39 -29.61
C ASP A 64 30.51 -10.87 -29.49
N GLN A 65 29.89 -11.65 -28.60
CA GLN A 65 30.15 -13.10 -28.45
C GLN A 65 29.70 -13.97 -29.64
N HIS A 66 29.07 -13.42 -30.67
CA HIS A 66 28.80 -14.14 -31.91
C HIS A 66 30.00 -14.22 -32.86
N SER A 67 31.14 -13.63 -32.51
CA SER A 67 32.39 -13.78 -33.25
C SER A 67 33.18 -14.98 -32.72
N LEU A 68 33.30 -16.03 -33.54
CA LEU A 68 34.01 -17.30 -33.27
C LEU A 68 35.48 -17.18 -32.82
N PHE A 69 36.03 -15.95 -32.77
CA PHE A 69 37.37 -15.63 -32.29
C PHE A 69 37.45 -15.13 -30.83
N GLY A 70 36.32 -14.85 -30.16
CA GLY A 70 36.32 -14.34 -28.78
C GLY A 70 36.46 -15.39 -27.66
N LEU A 71 36.54 -16.68 -28.01
CA LEU A 71 36.45 -17.80 -27.06
C LEU A 71 37.71 -18.04 -26.21
N ILE A 72 38.80 -17.30 -26.44
CA ILE A 72 40.10 -17.56 -25.78
C ILE A 72 40.48 -16.46 -24.76
N GLU A 73 39.90 -15.26 -24.81
CA GLU A 73 40.42 -14.12 -24.01
C GLU A 73 39.57 -13.63 -22.82
N ASP A 74 38.31 -14.07 -22.61
CA ASP A 74 37.43 -13.33 -21.69
C ASP A 74 36.63 -14.19 -20.68
N ILE A 75 37.29 -15.14 -20.01
CA ILE A 75 36.69 -15.81 -18.82
C ILE A 75 36.71 -14.88 -17.59
N SER A 76 37.37 -13.71 -17.66
CA SER A 76 37.74 -12.91 -16.48
C SER A 76 36.97 -11.60 -16.25
N SER A 77 35.94 -11.24 -17.02
CA SER A 77 35.26 -9.95 -16.79
C SER A 77 33.74 -9.98 -16.95
N VAL A 78 33.04 -10.93 -16.31
CA VAL A 78 31.61 -10.73 -16.06
C VAL A 78 31.47 -9.48 -15.19
N PRO A 79 30.80 -8.40 -15.66
CA PRO A 79 30.66 -7.19 -14.86
C PRO A 79 29.97 -7.55 -13.54
N GLN A 80 30.58 -7.20 -12.41
CA GLN A 80 29.98 -7.45 -11.10
C GLN A 80 29.05 -6.29 -10.76
N LEU A 81 27.74 -6.53 -10.75
CA LEU A 81 26.78 -5.53 -10.28
C LEU A 81 26.99 -5.27 -8.79
N THR A 82 27.59 -4.13 -8.47
CA THR A 82 27.82 -3.69 -7.09
C THR A 82 26.93 -2.50 -6.77
N LEU A 83 25.99 -2.70 -5.84
CA LEU A 83 25.11 -1.64 -5.36
C LEU A 83 25.72 -1.01 -4.10
N GLU A 84 25.62 0.32 -4.00
CA GLU A 84 25.88 0.99 -2.74
C GLU A 84 24.77 0.67 -1.76
N LYS A 85 25.14 0.30 -0.54
CA LYS A 85 24.17 0.12 0.54
C LYS A 85 23.48 1.42 0.85
N ARG A 86 22.18 1.33 1.10
CA ARG A 86 21.33 2.48 1.43
C ARG A 86 20.46 2.17 2.64
N PRO A 87 20.04 3.19 3.41
CA PRO A 87 19.05 3.00 4.44
C PRO A 87 17.80 2.33 3.87
N PRO A 88 17.23 1.31 4.56
CA PRO A 88 15.98 0.71 4.16
C PRO A 88 14.88 1.74 3.93
N ALA A 89 13.98 1.47 2.99
CA ALA A 89 12.82 2.33 2.80
C ALA A 89 11.99 2.30 4.08
N SER A 90 11.55 3.49 4.52
CA SER A 90 10.65 3.56 5.67
C SER A 90 9.35 2.82 5.35
N GLN A 91 8.66 2.34 6.38
CA GLN A 91 7.36 1.71 6.18
C GLN A 91 6.41 2.61 5.40
N ASP A 92 6.50 3.92 5.60
CA ASP A 92 5.62 4.91 5.00
C ASP A 92 5.87 5.11 3.53
N GLN A 93 7.16 5.10 3.15
CA GLN A 93 7.55 5.09 1.75
C GLN A 93 7.01 3.84 1.06
N LYS A 94 7.18 2.66 1.67
CA LYS A 94 6.68 1.39 1.13
C LYS A 94 5.17 1.42 0.93
N LEU A 95 4.41 1.86 1.92
CA LEU A 95 2.94 1.93 1.87
C LEU A 95 2.45 2.96 0.84
N THR A 96 3.11 4.11 0.73
CA THR A 96 2.80 5.14 -0.27
C THR A 96 2.97 4.57 -1.68
N TRP A 97 4.12 3.95 -1.96
CA TRP A 97 4.40 3.35 -3.26
C TRP A 97 3.45 2.22 -3.63
N GLU A 98 3.11 1.36 -2.67
CA GLU A 98 2.15 0.28 -2.88
C GLU A 98 0.75 0.84 -3.22
N LYS A 99 0.30 1.88 -2.52
CA LYS A 99 -0.97 2.52 -2.83
C LYS A 99 -0.97 3.15 -4.22
N GLU A 100 0.11 3.84 -4.59
CA GLU A 100 0.24 4.51 -5.89
C GLU A 100 0.32 3.52 -7.06
N LEU A 101 1.07 2.42 -6.92
CA LEU A 101 1.36 1.50 -8.02
C LEU A 101 0.40 0.31 -8.10
N LEU A 102 -0.08 -0.17 -6.96
CA LEU A 102 -0.91 -1.37 -6.86
C LEU A 102 -2.36 -1.05 -6.52
N GLY A 103 -2.61 0.12 -5.91
CA GLY A 103 -3.94 0.53 -5.44
C GLY A 103 -4.32 0.00 -4.06
N PHE A 104 -3.50 -0.88 -3.47
CA PHE A 104 -3.69 -1.52 -2.17
C PHE A 104 -2.36 -1.71 -1.43
N TYR A 105 -2.42 -1.93 -0.12
CA TYR A 105 -1.24 -2.12 0.73
C TYR A 105 -0.89 -3.61 0.87
N ILE A 106 0.39 -3.96 0.76
CA ILE A 106 0.90 -5.33 0.88
C ILE A 106 1.80 -5.47 2.11
N SER A 107 2.70 -4.51 2.33
CA SER A 107 3.72 -4.58 3.39
C SER A 107 3.18 -4.31 4.81
N GLY A 108 1.91 -3.93 4.93
CA GLY A 108 1.24 -3.60 6.19
C GLY A 108 0.00 -2.74 5.94
N HIS A 109 -0.75 -2.43 6.98
CA HIS A 109 -1.89 -1.51 6.88
C HIS A 109 -1.51 -0.15 7.48
N PRO A 110 -1.93 1.00 6.91
CA PRO A 110 -1.63 2.31 7.51
C PRO A 110 -2.11 2.44 8.96
N LEU A 111 -3.16 1.69 9.31
CA LEU A 111 -3.66 1.59 10.69
C LEU A 111 -2.68 0.94 11.68
N ASP A 112 -1.65 0.23 11.21
CA ASP A 112 -0.64 -0.39 12.07
C ASP A 112 0.16 0.64 12.89
N LYS A 113 0.22 1.90 12.44
CA LYS A 113 0.80 3.01 13.23
C LYS A 113 0.01 3.29 14.51
N PHE A 114 -1.29 3.00 14.50
CA PHE A 114 -2.20 3.30 15.59
C PHE A 114 -2.44 2.10 16.50
N LYS A 115 -1.50 1.14 16.60
CA LYS A 115 -1.63 -0.07 17.45
C LYS A 115 -2.09 0.20 18.88
N LYS A 116 -1.65 1.30 19.50
CA LYS A 116 -2.10 1.71 20.85
C LYS A 116 -3.59 2.07 20.87
N LEU A 117 -4.05 2.84 19.88
CA LEU A 117 -5.46 3.18 19.71
C LEU A 117 -6.29 1.95 19.31
N ALA A 118 -5.73 1.06 18.50
CA ALA A 118 -6.38 -0.18 18.09
C ALA A 118 -6.76 -1.06 19.30
N ALA A 119 -5.95 -1.05 20.36
CA ALA A 119 -6.25 -1.75 21.61
C ALA A 119 -7.50 -1.21 22.34
N GLU A 120 -7.87 0.04 22.10
CA GLU A 120 -9.08 0.68 22.65
C GLU A 120 -10.28 0.58 21.69
N THR A 121 -10.11 -0.02 20.52
CA THR A 121 -11.15 -0.15 19.50
C THR A 121 -11.71 -1.56 19.40
N LYS A 122 -12.89 -1.70 18.82
CA LYS A 122 -13.49 -3.00 18.50
C LYS A 122 -13.46 -3.24 16.98
N PRO A 123 -13.04 -4.44 16.52
CA PRO A 123 -13.15 -4.82 15.12
C PRO A 123 -14.60 -4.77 14.63
N ILE A 124 -14.79 -4.26 13.42
CA ILE A 124 -16.11 -4.12 12.80
C ILE A 124 -16.84 -5.46 12.70
N LYS A 125 -16.10 -6.54 12.37
CA LYS A 125 -16.67 -7.89 12.33
C LYS A 125 -17.41 -8.27 13.63
N LEU A 126 -16.80 -7.98 14.79
CA LEU A 126 -17.39 -8.29 16.09
C LEU A 126 -18.60 -7.40 16.40
N LEU A 127 -18.62 -6.16 15.91
CA LEU A 127 -19.75 -5.25 16.08
C LEU A 127 -20.99 -5.73 15.31
N LYS A 128 -20.80 -6.37 14.15
CA LYS A 128 -21.89 -6.96 13.36
C LYS A 128 -22.47 -8.21 14.01
N GLU A 129 -21.65 -8.99 14.71
CA GLU A 129 -22.07 -10.22 15.39
C GLU A 129 -22.76 -9.95 16.74
N ARG A 130 -22.37 -8.88 17.44
CA ARG A 130 -22.91 -8.53 18.75
C ARG A 130 -23.57 -7.16 18.74
N HIS A 131 -24.90 -7.16 18.74
CA HIS A 131 -25.68 -5.94 18.99
C HIS A 131 -25.43 -5.46 20.42
N SER A 132 -24.54 -4.48 20.58
CA SER A 132 -24.27 -3.81 21.85
C SER A 132 -24.84 -2.40 21.81
N SER A 133 -25.62 -2.03 22.83
CA SER A 133 -26.19 -0.69 22.98
C SER A 133 -25.19 0.33 23.55
N SER A 134 -24.00 -0.12 23.95
CA SER A 134 -22.95 0.73 24.49
C SER A 134 -22.26 1.56 23.41
N SER A 135 -21.66 2.69 23.81
CA SER A 135 -20.70 3.40 22.95
C SER A 135 -19.55 2.45 22.58
N VAL A 136 -19.09 2.51 21.33
CA VAL A 136 -17.96 1.75 20.81
C VAL A 136 -17.07 2.65 19.95
N LYS A 137 -15.76 2.41 20.00
CA LYS A 137 -14.77 3.05 19.14
C LYS A 137 -14.32 2.10 18.06
N VAL A 138 -14.19 2.61 16.84
CA VAL A 138 -13.73 1.88 15.66
C VAL A 138 -12.63 2.67 14.99
N LEU A 139 -11.50 2.01 14.75
CA LEU A 139 -10.42 2.53 13.93
C LEU A 139 -10.66 2.08 12.49
N CYS A 140 -10.98 3.01 11.60
CA CYS A 140 -11.42 2.67 10.24
C CYS A 140 -10.99 3.69 9.20
N MET A 141 -11.08 3.29 7.93
CA MET A 141 -11.04 4.16 6.76
C MET A 141 -12.45 4.48 6.30
N LEU A 142 -12.70 5.72 5.87
CA LEU A 142 -13.95 6.06 5.19
C LEU A 142 -13.80 5.76 3.70
N THR A 143 -14.40 4.68 3.23
CA THR A 143 -14.33 4.26 1.80
C THR A 143 -15.35 4.96 0.92
N ALA A 144 -16.45 5.45 1.51
CA ALA A 144 -17.47 6.19 0.79
C ALA A 144 -18.18 7.18 1.70
N ILE A 145 -18.55 8.33 1.13
CA ILE A 145 -19.27 9.41 1.81
C ILE A 145 -20.42 9.87 0.91
N ARG A 146 -21.66 9.70 1.37
CA ARG A 146 -22.87 10.10 0.64
C ARG A 146 -23.65 11.12 1.45
N ARG A 147 -23.56 12.39 1.05
CA ARG A 147 -24.31 13.50 1.66
C ARG A 147 -25.75 13.49 1.15
N ILE A 148 -26.70 13.63 2.06
CA ILE A 148 -28.14 13.66 1.78
C ILE A 148 -28.83 14.69 2.66
N LEU A 149 -30.09 14.99 2.36
CA LEU A 149 -30.96 15.76 3.24
C LEU A 149 -31.91 14.81 3.99
N THR A 150 -32.18 15.11 5.26
CA THR A 150 -33.24 14.45 6.00
C THR A 150 -34.61 14.84 5.43
N ARG A 151 -35.68 14.17 5.88
CA ARG A 151 -37.07 14.56 5.56
C ARG A 151 -37.41 16.00 5.96
N ARG A 152 -36.65 16.58 6.90
CA ARG A 152 -36.80 17.97 7.38
C ARG A 152 -35.91 18.96 6.62
N GLY A 153 -35.15 18.51 5.61
CA GLY A 153 -34.25 19.35 4.83
C GLY A 153 -32.88 19.61 5.48
N GLU A 154 -32.57 18.94 6.59
CA GLU A 154 -31.27 19.12 7.27
C GLU A 154 -30.19 18.22 6.66
N PRO A 155 -28.93 18.66 6.57
CA PRO A 155 -27.85 17.87 6.00
C PRO A 155 -27.48 16.67 6.89
N MET A 156 -27.38 15.49 6.29
CA MET A 156 -26.98 14.22 6.92
C MET A 156 -26.01 13.49 5.99
N VAL A 157 -25.22 12.56 6.53
CA VAL A 157 -24.29 11.77 5.69
C VAL A 157 -24.37 10.28 6.03
N PHE A 158 -24.38 9.45 4.98
CA PHE A 158 -24.07 8.04 5.08
C PHE A 158 -22.60 7.81 4.76
N LEU A 159 -21.95 6.95 5.53
CA LEU A 159 -20.54 6.66 5.47
C LEU A 159 -20.34 5.16 5.31
N LYS A 160 -19.25 4.75 4.68
CA LYS A 160 -18.83 3.35 4.66
C LYS A 160 -17.51 3.23 5.43
N LEU A 161 -17.58 2.65 6.63
CA LEU A 161 -16.44 2.47 7.53
C LEU A 161 -15.84 1.10 7.24
N GLN A 162 -14.55 1.05 6.96
CA GLN A 162 -13.82 -0.19 6.70
C GLN A 162 -12.62 -0.31 7.63
N ASP A 163 -12.47 -1.45 8.29
CA ASP A 163 -11.26 -1.83 9.01
C ASP A 163 -10.61 -3.06 8.35
N THR A 164 -9.60 -3.64 8.97
CA THR A 164 -8.91 -4.83 8.44
C THR A 164 -9.73 -6.11 8.50
N THR A 165 -10.90 -6.08 9.15
CA THR A 165 -11.73 -7.26 9.45
C THR A 165 -13.02 -7.30 8.65
N ASP A 166 -13.68 -6.17 8.44
CA ASP A 166 -14.96 -6.06 7.73
C ASP A 166 -15.30 -4.58 7.42
N GLU A 167 -16.48 -4.35 6.86
CA GLU A 167 -17.08 -3.04 6.61
C GLU A 167 -18.47 -2.92 7.24
N ILE A 168 -18.85 -1.69 7.62
CA ILE A 168 -20.16 -1.34 8.17
C ILE A 168 -20.63 0.02 7.66
N GLU A 169 -21.93 0.16 7.42
CA GLU A 169 -22.52 1.46 7.10
C GLU A 169 -22.64 2.33 8.36
N GLY A 170 -22.14 3.55 8.27
CA GLY A 170 -22.27 4.59 9.26
C GLY A 170 -23.30 5.65 8.88
N VAL A 171 -23.90 6.29 9.86
CA VAL A 171 -24.70 7.51 9.69
C VAL A 171 -24.23 8.58 10.66
N ALA A 172 -23.97 9.79 10.16
CA ALA A 172 -23.77 10.96 10.99
C ALA A 172 -24.93 11.95 10.77
N PHE A 173 -25.70 12.15 11.85
CA PHE A 173 -26.85 13.04 11.88
C PHE A 173 -26.46 14.52 11.80
N PRO A 174 -27.39 15.44 11.51
CA PRO A 174 -27.09 16.86 11.31
C PRO A 174 -26.26 17.51 12.42
N SER A 175 -26.51 17.17 13.69
CA SER A 175 -25.73 17.68 14.82
C SER A 175 -24.25 17.27 14.75
N THR A 176 -23.99 15.99 14.50
CA THR A 176 -22.63 15.45 14.31
C THR A 176 -21.99 16.03 13.05
N LEU A 177 -22.73 16.09 11.94
CA LEU A 177 -22.23 16.59 10.67
C LEU A 177 -21.87 18.08 10.75
N LYS A 178 -22.60 18.88 11.52
CA LYS A 178 -22.27 20.29 11.77
C LYS A 178 -20.90 20.47 12.44
N MET A 179 -20.53 19.55 13.35
CA MET A 179 -19.26 19.61 14.06
C MET A 179 -18.11 19.06 13.23
N TYR A 180 -18.31 17.89 12.60
CA TYR A 180 -17.22 17.11 12.02
C TYR A 180 -17.23 17.06 10.49
N GLY A 181 -18.28 17.53 9.83
CA GLY A 181 -18.49 17.34 8.39
C GLY A 181 -17.46 18.02 7.49
N HIS A 182 -16.72 19.00 8.00
CA HIS A 182 -15.67 19.72 7.25
C HIS A 182 -14.40 18.88 7.06
N MET A 183 -14.14 17.90 7.94
CA MET A 183 -12.94 17.06 7.89
C MET A 183 -13.20 15.65 7.36
N LEU A 184 -14.45 15.33 6.96
CA LEU A 184 -14.80 14.02 6.43
C LEU A 184 -14.40 13.92 4.94
N GLU A 185 -13.41 13.09 4.67
CA GLU A 185 -12.87 12.80 3.35
C GLU A 185 -12.81 11.29 3.13
N ALA A 186 -13.06 10.87 1.89
CA ALA A 186 -12.88 9.47 1.51
C ALA A 186 -11.39 9.12 1.50
N ASP A 187 -11.07 7.84 1.69
CA ASP A 187 -9.72 7.29 1.72
C ASP A 187 -8.83 7.88 2.84
N LYS A 188 -9.44 8.47 3.87
CA LYS A 188 -8.77 8.91 5.11
C LYS A 188 -9.14 8.00 6.28
N TYR A 189 -8.25 7.96 7.25
CA TYR A 189 -8.38 7.14 8.45
C TYR A 189 -8.93 7.96 9.62
N TYR A 190 -9.83 7.36 10.38
CA TYR A 190 -10.48 7.99 11.52
C TYR A 190 -10.57 7.03 12.69
N LEU A 191 -10.49 7.59 13.89
CA LEU A 191 -11.11 6.99 15.05
C LEU A 191 -12.56 7.50 15.11
N VAL A 192 -13.52 6.58 15.03
CA VAL A 192 -14.95 6.89 15.06
C VAL A 192 -15.55 6.31 16.33
N GLU A 193 -16.18 7.16 17.13
CA GLU A 193 -16.99 6.69 18.26
C GLU A 193 -18.48 6.78 17.93
N GLY A 194 -19.24 5.78 18.35
CA GLY A 194 -20.67 5.73 18.08
C GLY A 194 -21.35 4.53 18.71
N ARG A 195 -22.55 4.23 18.24
CA ARG A 195 -23.33 3.08 18.71
C ARG A 195 -23.76 2.21 17.54
N VAL A 196 -23.65 0.90 17.72
CA VAL A 196 -24.19 -0.06 16.76
C VAL A 196 -25.71 0.04 16.79
N SER A 197 -26.31 0.08 15.62
CA SER A 197 -27.75 0.14 15.40
C SER A 197 -28.15 -0.88 14.34
N ASP A 198 -29.41 -1.26 14.33
CA ASP A 198 -29.97 -2.10 13.29
C ASP A 198 -30.80 -1.23 12.34
N ARG A 199 -30.47 -1.26 11.05
CA ARG A 199 -31.24 -0.58 10.01
C ARG A 199 -31.81 -1.63 9.06
N ASN A 200 -33.06 -2.02 9.28
CA ASN A 200 -33.80 -2.99 8.47
C ASN A 200 -33.18 -4.40 8.44
N GLY A 201 -32.70 -4.89 9.59
CA GLY A 201 -32.06 -6.20 9.73
C GLY A 201 -30.59 -6.20 9.31
N VAL A 202 -30.02 -5.04 8.99
CA VAL A 202 -28.61 -4.88 8.62
C VAL A 202 -27.90 -4.08 9.72
N PRO A 203 -26.83 -4.62 10.33
CA PRO A 203 -26.01 -3.86 11.27
C PRO A 203 -25.46 -2.59 10.64
N SER A 204 -25.60 -1.48 11.38
CA SER A 204 -25.12 -0.15 11.01
C SER A 204 -24.55 0.54 12.26
N MET A 205 -23.94 1.69 12.08
CA MET A 205 -23.38 2.47 13.19
C MET A 205 -23.89 3.91 13.13
N VAL A 206 -24.45 4.40 14.23
CA VAL A 206 -24.67 5.84 14.41
C VAL A 206 -23.36 6.43 14.90
N CYS A 207 -22.71 7.24 14.07
CA CYS A 207 -21.44 7.87 14.36
C CYS A 207 -21.67 9.17 15.14
N ASN A 208 -21.03 9.30 16.30
CA ASN A 208 -21.20 10.43 17.21
C ASN A 208 -19.99 11.38 17.18
N THR A 209 -18.78 10.84 17.07
CA THR A 209 -17.54 11.62 16.96
C THR A 209 -16.64 11.07 15.87
N PHE A 210 -15.79 11.94 15.34
CA PHE A 210 -14.76 11.59 14.39
C PHE A 210 -13.47 12.25 14.86
N GLU A 211 -12.35 11.55 14.73
CA GLU A 211 -11.02 12.09 14.92
C GLU A 211 -10.20 11.68 13.69
N LEU A 212 -9.79 12.67 12.88
CA LEU A 212 -8.96 12.44 11.71
C LEU A 212 -7.58 11.98 12.16
N LEU A 213 -7.13 10.87 11.62
CA LEU A 213 -5.81 10.34 11.89
C LEU A 213 -4.88 10.76 10.76
N GLU A 214 -4.02 11.73 11.05
CA GLU A 214 -3.01 12.17 10.11
C GLU A 214 -1.91 11.12 9.98
N TYR A 215 -1.57 10.83 8.74
CA TYR A 215 -0.40 10.05 8.40
C TYR A 215 0.78 11.03 8.32
N SER A 216 1.51 11.19 9.43
CA SER A 216 2.82 11.85 9.42
C SER A 216 3.93 10.87 9.05
#